data_AF-A0A645JH52-F1
#
_entry.id   AF-A0A645JH52-F1
#
_cell.length_a   1.000
_cell.length_b   1.000
_cell.length_c   1.000
_cell.angle_alpha   90.00
_cell.angle_beta   90.00
_cell.angle_gamma   90.00
#
_symmetry.space_group_name_H-M   'P 1'
#
loop_
_entity.id
_entity.type
_entity.pdbx_description
1 polymer ?
#
loop_
_entity_poly.entity_id
_entity_poly.type
_entity_poly.pdbx_seq_one_letter_code
_entity_poly.pdbx_strand_id
1 'polypeptide(L)'
;MILYQKMSGIGMGLFFILLGNIMPKLRRNRLAGIRFSWTMTNDEVWRKVHYWGGFEAVIAGIVTVIVSLILPIGKIKVMFVVLPVLILWVIVSSIHSYLIAQSMKNYGE
;
A
#
# COMPACT_ATOMS: atom_id res chain seq x y z
N MET A 1 -24.69 8.29 13.70
CA MET A 1 -24.28 7.15 12.83
C MET A 1 -23.35 7.56 11.68
N ILE A 2 -23.62 8.64 10.94
CA ILE A 2 -22.81 9.10 9.79
C ILE A 2 -21.43 9.64 10.20
N LEU A 3 -21.35 10.41 11.29
CA LEU A 3 -20.10 10.98 11.80
C LEU A 3 -19.08 9.89 12.17
N TYR A 4 -19.53 8.83 12.86
CA TYR A 4 -18.68 7.69 13.24
C TYR A 4 -18.05 7.01 12.01
N GLN A 5 -18.81 6.88 10.93
CA GLN A 5 -18.31 6.29 9.69
C GLN A 5 -17.30 7.21 8.98
N LYS A 6 -17.49 8.54 9.02
CA LYS A 6 -16.47 9.48 8.52
C LYS A 6 -15.17 9.37 9.30
N MET A 7 -15.26 9.33 10.63
CA MET A 7 -14.09 9.24 11.51
C MET A 7 -13.31 7.93 11.32
N SER A 8 -14.00 6.80 11.14
CA SER A 8 -13.32 5.51 10.91
C SER A 8 -12.60 5.45 9.57
N GLY A 9 -13.20 5.97 8.49
CA GLY A 9 -12.56 6.05 7.17
C GLY A 9 -11.31 6.94 7.15
N ILE A 10 -11.39 8.10 7.81
CA ILE A 10 -10.24 9.00 7.98
C ILE A 10 -9.13 8.33 8.79
N GLY A 11 -9.48 7.65 9.90
CA GLY A 11 -8.54 6.90 10.72
C GLY A 11 -7.80 5.81 9.95
N MET A 12 -8.53 5.02 9.14
CA MET A 12 -7.93 4.01 8.26
C MET A 12 -7.03 4.64 7.20
N GLY A 13 -7.45 5.72 6.55
CA GLY A 13 -6.64 6.40 5.53
C GLY A 13 -5.32 6.95 6.11
N LEU A 14 -5.37 7.57 7.29
CA LEU A 14 -4.18 8.03 8.01
C LEU A 14 -3.25 6.85 8.38
N PHE A 15 -3.82 5.73 8.81
CA PHE A 15 -3.04 4.52 9.11
C PHE A 15 -2.29 4.01 7.86
N PHE A 16 -2.92 4.00 6.69
CA PHE A 16 -2.24 3.64 5.43
C PHE A 16 -1.14 4.63 5.05
N ILE A 17 -1.36 5.93 5.23
CA ILE A 17 -0.34 6.96 4.97
C ILE A 17 0.88 6.74 5.87
N LEU A 18 0.66 6.45 7.16
CA LEU A 18 1.73 6.16 8.10
C LEU A 18 2.49 4.89 7.72
N LEU A 19 1.78 3.80 7.39
CA LEU A 19 2.40 2.56 6.93
C LEU A 19 3.22 2.77 5.65
N GLY A 20 2.69 3.52 4.69
CA GLY A 20 3.37 3.83 3.44
C GLY A 20 4.65 4.64 3.63
N ASN A 21 4.70 5.51 4.64
CA ASN A 21 5.91 6.26 4.98
C ASN A 21 6.96 5.42 5.74
N ILE A 22 6.52 4.35 6.42
CA ILE A 22 7.42 3.42 7.12
C ILE A 22 8.02 2.40 6.17
N MET A 23 7.28 1.96 5.14
CA MET A 23 7.71 0.92 4.21
C MET A 23 9.11 1.14 3.59
N PRO A 24 9.46 2.33 3.05
CA PRO A 24 10.76 2.57 2.43
C PRO A 24 11.93 2.51 3.42
N LYS A 25 11.65 2.67 4.73
CA LYS A 25 12.64 2.63 5.80
C LYS A 25 12.87 1.21 6.33
N LEU A 26 12.04 0.23 5.92
CA LEU A 26 12.20 -1.16 6.32
C LEU A 26 13.45 -1.76 5.70
N ARG A 27 14.44 -2.05 6.55
CA ARG A 27 15.55 -2.94 6.18
C ARG A 27 15.04 -4.35 5.93
N ARG A 28 15.76 -5.11 5.10
CA ARG A 28 15.47 -6.52 4.81
C ARG A 28 15.33 -7.29 6.12
N ASN A 29 14.15 -7.84 6.35
CA ASN A 29 13.82 -8.52 7.60
C ASN A 29 12.92 -9.74 7.34
N ARG A 30 12.85 -10.63 8.33
CA ARG A 30 12.02 -11.85 8.31
C ARG A 30 10.60 -11.67 8.88
N LEU A 31 10.21 -10.47 9.34
CA LEU A 31 8.90 -10.21 9.98
C LEU A 31 7.93 -9.34 9.17
N ALA A 32 8.28 -8.11 8.73
CA ALA A 32 7.44 -7.21 7.93
C ALA A 32 7.94 -6.89 6.49
N GLY A 33 7.03 -6.66 5.55
CA GLY A 33 7.33 -6.20 4.17
C GLY A 33 6.73 -7.06 3.05
N ILE A 34 7.00 -6.68 1.80
CA ILE A 34 6.62 -7.42 0.60
C ILE A 34 7.66 -8.53 0.38
N ARG A 35 7.35 -9.75 0.82
CA ARG A 35 8.25 -10.91 0.73
C ARG A 35 7.85 -11.86 -0.38
N PHE A 36 8.38 -11.61 -1.56
CA PHE A 36 8.44 -12.63 -2.59
C PHE A 36 9.86 -13.21 -2.69
N SER A 37 10.00 -14.45 -3.14
CA SER A 37 11.30 -15.12 -3.27
C SER A 37 12.32 -14.26 -4.05
N TRP A 38 11.85 -13.51 -5.05
CA TRP A 38 12.67 -12.59 -5.85
C TRP A 38 13.08 -11.30 -5.14
N THR A 39 12.31 -10.81 -4.16
CA THR A 39 12.62 -9.59 -3.40
C THR A 39 13.67 -9.81 -2.31
N MET A 40 13.87 -11.06 -1.87
CA MET A 40 14.84 -11.37 -0.82
C MET A 40 16.25 -11.64 -1.35
N THR A 41 16.42 -11.74 -2.67
CA THR A 41 17.70 -12.10 -3.29
C THR A 41 18.70 -10.94 -3.27
N ASN A 42 18.24 -9.69 -3.33
CA ASN A 42 19.09 -8.51 -3.38
C ASN A 42 18.50 -7.36 -2.55
N ASP A 43 19.33 -6.72 -1.74
CA ASP A 43 18.95 -5.57 -0.89
C ASP A 43 18.52 -4.35 -1.71
N GLU A 44 19.04 -4.19 -2.92
CA GLU A 44 18.64 -3.13 -3.84
C GLU A 44 17.22 -3.34 -4.38
N VAL A 45 16.88 -4.59 -4.75
CA VAL A 45 15.50 -4.98 -5.13
C VAL A 45 14.56 -4.74 -3.95
N TRP A 46 14.96 -5.17 -2.75
CA TRP A 46 14.19 -4.94 -1.53
C TRP A 46 13.89 -3.46 -1.32
N ARG A 47 14.91 -2.59 -1.37
CA ARG A 47 14.75 -1.14 -1.17
C ARG A 47 13.83 -0.53 -2.22
N LYS A 48 13.99 -0.90 -3.49
CA LYS A 48 13.20 -0.34 -4.60
C LYS A 48 11.73 -0.75 -4.52
N VAL A 49 11.45 -2.03 -4.25
CA VAL A 49 10.07 -2.53 -4.08
C VAL A 49 9.37 -1.87 -2.88
N HIS A 50 10.06 -1.72 -1.75
CA HIS A 50 9.47 -1.09 -0.56
C HIS A 50 9.34 0.42 -0.67
N TYR A 51 10.19 1.08 -1.47
CA TYR A 51 10.03 2.49 -1.81
C TYR A 51 8.74 2.71 -2.61
N TRP A 52 8.53 1.94 -3.68
CA TRP A 52 7.33 2.04 -4.52
C TRP A 52 6.07 1.58 -3.81
N GLY A 53 6.12 0.44 -3.10
CA GLY A 53 4.98 -0.06 -2.34
C GLY A 53 4.55 0.89 -1.21
N GLY A 54 5.52 1.58 -0.58
CA GLY A 54 5.23 2.63 0.40
C GLY A 54 4.57 3.86 -0.23
N PHE A 55 5.06 4.32 -1.38
CA PHE A 55 4.45 5.41 -2.12
C PHE A 55 3.02 5.09 -2.55
N GLU A 56 2.77 3.90 -3.07
CA GLU A 56 1.43 3.41 -3.43
C GLU A 56 0.49 3.36 -2.23
N ALA A 57 0.99 2.95 -1.06
CA ALA A 57 0.21 2.91 0.18
C ALA A 57 -0.20 4.31 0.66
N VAL A 58 0.69 5.30 0.53
CA VAL A 58 0.37 6.71 0.82
C VAL A 58 -0.73 7.21 -0.12
N ILE A 59 -0.64 6.93 -1.41
CA ILE A 59 -1.67 7.32 -2.40
C ILE A 59 -3.01 6.66 -2.04
N ALA A 60 -3.02 5.35 -1.78
CA ALA A 60 -4.23 4.62 -1.39
C ALA A 60 -4.88 5.20 -0.13
N GLY A 61 -4.07 5.60 0.87
CA GLY A 61 -4.53 6.24 2.09
C GLY A 61 -5.15 7.63 1.83
N ILE A 62 -4.51 8.46 1.01
CA ILE A 62 -5.02 9.79 0.62
C ILE A 62 -6.36 9.64 -0.12
N VAL A 63 -6.45 8.72 -1.08
CA VAL A 63 -7.69 8.42 -1.81
C VAL A 63 -8.79 8.01 -0.83
N THR A 64 -8.47 7.14 0.13
CA THR A 64 -9.43 6.67 1.15
C THR A 64 -9.97 7.84 2.01
N VAL A 65 -9.11 8.78 2.41
CA VAL A 65 -9.53 9.98 3.16
C VAL A 65 -10.46 10.85 2.32
N ILE A 66 -10.09 11.14 1.07
CA ILE A 66 -10.88 11.99 0.16
C ILE A 66 -12.25 11.37 -0.11
N VAL A 67 -12.29 10.08 -0.42
CA VAL A 67 -13.53 9.34 -0.70
C VAL A 67 -14.42 9.32 0.54
N SER A 68 -13.85 9.16 1.74
CA SER A 68 -14.60 9.20 3.01
C SER A 68 -15.17 10.59 3.32
N LEU A 69 -14.52 11.67 2.87
CA LEU A 69 -15.02 13.03 3.06
C LEU A 69 -16.17 13.35 2.09
N ILE A 70 -16.02 12.99 0.82
CA ILE A 70 -16.94 13.37 -0.27
C ILE A 70 -18.21 12.49 -0.29
N LEU A 71 -18.11 11.17 -0.05
CA LEU A 71 -19.30 10.33 -0.16
C LEU A 71 -20.29 10.58 1.00
N PRO A 72 -21.60 10.55 0.71
CA PRO A 72 -22.64 10.48 1.73
C PRO A 72 -22.68 9.05 2.31
N ILE A 73 -21.88 8.81 3.37
CA ILE A 73 -21.71 7.51 4.06
C ILE A 73 -22.97 7.10 4.88
N GLY A 74 -24.16 7.60 4.50
CA GLY A 74 -25.42 7.21 5.12
C GLY A 74 -25.91 5.81 4.72
N LYS A 75 -25.48 5.29 3.56
CA LYS A 75 -25.96 4.01 3.00
C LYS A 75 -24.86 2.97 2.72
N ILE A 76 -23.63 3.41 2.44
CA ILE A 76 -22.50 2.54 2.09
C ILE A 76 -21.58 2.45 3.30
N LYS A 77 -21.36 1.24 3.85
CA LYS A 77 -20.41 1.05 4.96
C LYS A 77 -18.99 1.35 4.46
N VAL A 78 -18.19 2.06 5.26
CA VAL A 78 -16.76 2.38 4.99
C VAL A 78 -15.97 1.18 4.46
N MET A 79 -16.29 -0.02 4.96
CA MET A 79 -15.67 -1.29 4.54
C MET A 79 -15.78 -1.55 3.02
N PHE A 80 -16.87 -1.12 2.37
CA PHE A 80 -17.06 -1.26 0.92
C PHE A 80 -16.15 -0.34 0.09
N VAL A 81 -15.60 0.71 0.69
CA VAL A 81 -14.62 1.61 0.05
C VAL A 81 -13.20 1.14 0.34
N VAL A 82 -12.91 0.77 1.59
CA VAL A 82 -11.55 0.40 2.01
C VAL A 82 -11.10 -0.93 1.40
N LEU A 83 -11.99 -1.93 1.34
CA LEU A 83 -11.67 -3.25 0.77
C LEU A 83 -11.18 -3.20 -0.69
N PRO A 84 -11.90 -2.57 -1.64
CA PRO A 84 -11.43 -2.53 -3.02
C PRO A 84 -10.14 -1.72 -3.17
N VAL A 85 -9.96 -0.63 -2.42
CA VAL A 85 -8.70 0.13 -2.42
C VAL A 85 -7.54 -0.74 -1.94
N LEU A 86 -7.75 -1.53 -0.90
CA LEU A 86 -6.76 -2.49 -0.40
C LEU A 86 -6.41 -3.57 -1.41
N ILE A 87 -7.43 -4.18 -2.02
CA ILE A 87 -7.23 -5.23 -3.02
C ILE A 87 -6.45 -4.67 -4.22
N LEU A 88 -6.83 -3.48 -4.71
CA LEU A 88 -6.13 -2.79 -5.78
C LEU A 88 -4.68 -2.50 -5.40
N TRP A 89 -4.43 -2.00 -4.19
CA TRP A 89 -3.08 -1.73 -3.71
C TRP A 89 -2.22 -3.00 -3.67
N VAL A 90 -2.75 -4.12 -3.16
CA VAL A 90 -2.03 -5.41 -3.13
C VAL A 90 -1.72 -5.92 -4.53
N ILE A 91 -2.66 -5.82 -5.47
CA ILE A 91 -2.47 -6.25 -6.86
C ILE A 91 -1.40 -5.40 -7.54
N VAL A 92 -1.51 -4.07 -7.46
CA VAL A 92 -0.54 -3.13 -8.06
C VAL A 92 0.85 -3.37 -7.48
N SER A 93 0.95 -3.46 -6.14
CA SER A 93 2.23 -3.68 -5.47
C SER A 93 2.87 -5.02 -5.83
N SER A 94 2.06 -6.07 -6.02
CA SER A 94 2.54 -7.39 -6.45
C SER A 94 3.08 -7.35 -7.88
N ILE A 95 2.37 -6.69 -8.79
CA ILE A 95 2.80 -6.51 -10.19
C ILE A 95 4.09 -5.68 -10.25
N HIS A 96 4.14 -4.55 -9.55
CA HIS A 96 5.33 -3.70 -9.48
C HIS A 96 6.53 -4.43 -8.89
N SER A 97 6.32 -5.22 -7.84
CA SER A 97 7.36 -6.07 -7.24
C SER A 97 7.95 -7.06 -8.26
N TYR A 98 7.09 -7.70 -9.07
CA TYR A 98 7.54 -8.61 -10.13
C TYR A 98 8.30 -7.89 -11.25
N LEU A 99 7.78 -6.75 -11.73
CA LEU A 99 8.42 -5.95 -12.79
C LEU A 99 9.80 -5.44 -12.38
N ILE A 100 9.95 -4.94 -11.15
CA ILE A 100 11.24 -4.48 -10.60
C ILE A 100 12.23 -5.64 -10.54
N ALA A 101 11.78 -6.81 -10.09
CA ALA A 101 12.64 -7.99 -9.99
C ALA A 101 13.07 -8.51 -11.37
N GLN A 102 12.17 -8.52 -12.36
CA GLN A 102 12.49 -8.91 -13.72
C GLN A 102 13.46 -7.91 -14.38
N SER A 103 13.22 -6.61 -14.21
CA SER A 103 14.12 -5.55 -14.70
C SER A 103 15.53 -5.68 -14.14
N MET A 104 15.68 -6.04 -12.86
CA MET A 104 16.97 -6.19 -12.22
C MET A 104 17.70 -7.48 -12.65
N LYS A 105 16.95 -8.55 -12.97
CA LYS A 105 17.53 -9.78 -13.52
C LYS A 105 18.11 -9.56 -14.93
N ASN A 106 17.38 -8.84 -15.78
CA ASN A 106 17.81 -8.57 -17.16
C ASN A 106 19.00 -7.60 -17.29
N TYR A 107 19.34 -6.86 -16.21
CA TYR A 107 20.48 -5.94 -16.19
C TYR A 107 21.77 -6.59 -15.68
N GLY A 108 21.66 -7.79 -15.09
CA GLY A 108 22.78 -8.57 -14.56
C GLY A 108 23.25 -9.72 -15.47
N GLU A 109 22.64 -9.85 -16.66
CA GLU A 109 23.15 -10.64 -17.79
C GLU A 109 23.82 -9.69 -18.81
#